data_AF-A0A496R3C6-F1
#
_entry.id   AF-A0A496R3C6-F1
#
_cell.length_a   1.000
_cell.length_b   1.000
_cell.length_c   1.000
_cell.angle_alpha   90.00
_cell.angle_beta   90.00
_cell.angle_gamma   90.00
#
_symmetry.space_group_name_H-M   'P 1'
#
loop_
_entity.id
_entity.type
_entity.pdbx_description
1 polymer ?
#
loop_
_entity_poly.entity_id
_entity_poly.type
_entity_poly.pdbx_seq_one_letter_code
_entity_poly.pdbx_strand_id
1 'polypeptide(L)' 'QMISYFETRAPNPTIDVVKKFADFFGVSTDEFIYETPKEIKKTGPKSTLERKLEAIRNLPKDRQTAVTTILDMALQHSTK' A
#
# COMPACT_ATOMS: atom_id res chain seq x y z
N GLN A 1 17.03 10.17 -28.77
CA GLN A 1 17.91 9.23 -28.04
C GLN A 1 18.06 9.66 -26.59
N MET A 2 16.99 9.54 -25.79
CA MET A 2 17.03 9.87 -24.34
C MET A 2 17.09 8.61 -23.45
N ILE A 3 16.87 7.43 -24.04
CA ILE A 3 16.76 6.15 -23.34
C ILE A 3 18.15 5.56 -23.06
N SER A 4 19.12 5.80 -23.95
CA SER A 4 20.50 5.32 -23.82
C SER A 4 21.30 5.99 -22.69
N TYR A 5 20.77 7.06 -22.08
CA TYR A 5 21.41 7.75 -20.94
C TYR A 5 21.34 6.95 -19.64
N PHE A 6 20.32 6.10 -19.47
CA PHE A 6 20.13 5.33 -18.22
C PHE A 6 20.82 3.97 -18.20
N GLU A 7 21.28 3.47 -19.35
CA GLU A 7 21.92 2.15 -19.47
C GLU A 7 23.44 2.17 -19.22
N THR A 8 24.06 3.36 -19.18
CA THR A 8 25.53 3.48 -19.15
C THR A 8 26.02 4.35 -17.99
N ARG A 9 26.17 3.73 -16.81
CA ARG A 9 27.04 4.20 -15.69
C ARG A 9 26.77 5.61 -15.14
N ALA A 10 25.52 6.05 -15.07
CA ALA A 10 25.18 7.27 -14.32
C ALA A 10 25.06 6.96 -12.81
N PRO A 11 25.52 7.86 -11.91
CA PRO A 11 25.24 7.74 -10.48
C PRO A 11 23.73 7.68 -10.27
N ASN A 12 23.26 6.79 -9.40
CA ASN A 12 21.83 6.64 -9.10
C ASN A 12 21.18 8.02 -8.94
N PRO A 13 20.05 8.29 -9.64
CA PRO A 13 19.39 9.58 -9.54
C PRO A 13 19.06 9.89 -8.08
N THR A 14 19.21 11.16 -7.69
CA THR A 14 18.85 11.58 -6.33
C THR A 14 17.35 11.41 -6.10
N ILE A 15 16.96 11.17 -4.86
CA ILE A 15 15.57 10.91 -4.49
C ILE A 15 14.62 12.04 -4.93
N ASP A 16 15.09 13.29 -4.97
CA ASP A 16 14.29 14.44 -5.43
C ASP A 16 13.99 14.40 -6.93
N VAL A 17 14.92 13.87 -7.73
CA VAL A 17 14.72 13.67 -9.16
C VAL A 17 13.69 12.57 -9.38
N VAL A 18 13.80 11.48 -8.63
CA VAL A 18 12.85 10.37 -8.70
C VAL A 18 11.43 10.79 -8.31
N LYS A 19 11.28 11.61 -7.26
CA LYS A 19 9.98 12.18 -6.86
C LYS A 19 9.35 13.02 -7.96
N LYS A 20 10.12 13.92 -8.60
CA LYS A 20 9.63 14.74 -9.72
C LYS A 20 9.14 13.89 -10.89
N PHE A 21 9.83 12.80 -11.19
CA PHE A 21 9.38 11.87 -12.22
C PHE A 21 8.13 11.12 -11.79
N ALA A 22 8.08 10.59 -10.56
CA ALA A 22 6.89 9.93 -10.03
C ALA A 22 5.65 10.85 -10.08
N ASP A 23 5.80 12.11 -9.67
CA ASP A 23 4.75 13.13 -9.74
C ASP A 23 4.32 13.41 -11.19
N PHE A 24 5.29 13.52 -12.12
CA PHE A 24 5.01 13.73 -13.54
C PHE A 24 4.22 12.57 -14.16
N PHE A 25 4.54 11.33 -13.79
CA PHE A 25 3.84 10.13 -14.24
C PHE A 25 2.57 9.82 -13.43
N GLY A 26 2.30 10.56 -12.36
CA GLY A 26 1.13 10.37 -11.50
C GLY A 26 1.14 9.04 -10.72
N VAL A 27 2.32 8.46 -10.48
CA VAL A 27 2.51 7.20 -9.74
C VAL A 27 3.22 7.47 -8.41
N SER A 28 3.16 6.51 -7.49
CA SER A 28 3.95 6.63 -6.25
C SER A 28 5.44 6.48 -6.53
N THR A 29 6.30 7.10 -5.71
CA THR A 29 7.76 6.93 -5.81
C THR A 29 8.16 5.45 -5.67
N ASP A 30 7.45 4.68 -4.85
CA ASP A 30 7.67 3.24 -4.69
C ASP A 30 7.31 2.46 -5.97
N GLU A 31 6.19 2.79 -6.61
CA GLU A 31 5.78 2.20 -7.89
C GLU A 31 6.71 2.58 -9.06
N PHE A 32 7.35 3.75 -8.98
CA PHE A 32 8.29 4.21 -9.98
C PHE A 32 9.67 3.54 -9.89
N ILE A 33 10.15 3.25 -8.67
CA ILE A 33 11.47 2.64 -8.44
C ILE A 33 11.40 1.12 -8.45
N TYR A 34 10.36 0.56 -7.84
CA TYR A 34 10.22 -0.87 -7.66
C TYR A 34 9.19 -1.42 -8.63
N GLU A 35 9.42 -2.64 -9.12
CA GLU A 35 8.31 -3.48 -9.57
C GLU A 35 7.46 -3.78 -8.33
N THR A 36 6.55 -2.86 -7.99
CA THR A 36 5.52 -3.17 -7.00
C THR A 36 4.80 -4.40 -7.54
N PRO A 37 4.79 -5.52 -6.80
CA PRO A 37 3.93 -6.63 -7.19
C PRO A 37 2.55 -6.01 -7.22
N LYS A 38 1.95 -5.91 -8.42
CA LYS A 38 0.56 -5.50 -8.55
C LYS A 38 -0.18 -6.35 -7.54
N GLU A 39 -0.71 -5.74 -6.48
CA GLU A 39 -1.48 -6.48 -5.50
C GLU A 39 -2.47 -7.28 -6.32
N ILE A 40 -2.31 -8.61 -6.31
CA ILE A 40 -3.14 -9.50 -7.09
C ILE A 40 -4.52 -9.33 -6.44
N LYS A 41 -5.29 -8.36 -6.94
CA LYS A 41 -6.66 -8.15 -6.55
C LYS A 41 -7.34 -9.44 -6.91
N LYS A 42 -7.56 -10.29 -5.91
CA LYS A 42 -8.22 -11.57 -6.08
C LYS A 42 -9.55 -11.24 -6.76
N THR A 43 -9.73 -11.66 -8.00
CA THR A 43 -10.93 -11.39 -8.82
C THR A 43 -12.20 -12.05 -8.26
N GLY A 44 -12.09 -12.70 -7.10
CA GLY A 44 -13.18 -13.28 -6.37
C GLY A 44 -13.92 -12.28 -5.48
N PRO A 45 -15.05 -12.70 -4.90
CA PRO A 45 -15.74 -11.92 -3.89
C PRO A 45 -14.81 -11.64 -2.70
N LYS A 46 -14.94 -10.45 -2.10
CA LYS A 46 -14.20 -10.08 -0.89
C LYS A 46 -14.35 -11.18 0.17
N SER A 47 -13.25 -11.48 0.84
CA SER A 47 -13.23 -12.44 1.94
C SER A 47 -14.21 -12.01 3.04
N THR A 48 -14.69 -12.98 3.83
CA THR A 48 -15.58 -12.71 4.96
C THR A 48 -14.97 -11.69 5.93
N LEU A 49 -13.65 -11.72 6.12
CA LEU A 49 -12.95 -10.76 6.98
C LEU A 49 -12.98 -9.36 6.38
N GLU A 50 -12.63 -9.20 5.10
CA GLU A 50 -12.67 -7.90 4.41
C GLU A 50 -14.07 -7.28 4.44
N ARG A 51 -15.11 -8.08 4.18
CA ARG A 51 -16.51 -7.60 4.25
C ARG A 51 -16.88 -7.11 5.66
N LYS A 52 -16.43 -7.82 6.70
CA LYS A 52 -16.66 -7.40 8.09
C LYS A 52 -15.89 -6.12 8.42
N LEU A 53 -14.64 -5.98 7.96
CA LEU A 53 -13.84 -4.77 8.15
C LEU A 53 -14.47 -3.56 7.46
N GLU A 54 -15.04 -3.73 6.27
CA GLU A 54 -15.79 -2.65 5.59
C GLU A 54 -17.05 -2.25 6.35
N ALA A 55 -17.79 -3.23 6.89
CA ALA A 55 -18.94 -2.93 7.74
C ALA A 55 -18.52 -2.14 8.99
N ILE A 56 -17.38 -2.50 9.61
CA ILE A 56 -16.84 -1.80 10.78
C ILE A 56 -16.47 -0.35 10.43
N ARG A 57 -15.88 -0.09 9.26
CA ARG A 57 -15.53 1.28 8.81
C ARG A 57 -16.74 2.21 8.70
N ASN A 58 -17.93 1.66 8.43
CA ASN A 58 -19.17 2.42 8.30
C ASN A 58 -19.91 2.61 9.65
N LEU A 59 -19.40 2.05 10.75
CA LEU A 59 -20.02 2.22 12.07
C LEU A 59 -19.71 3.61 12.68
N PRO A 60 -20.53 4.10 13.61
CA PRO A 60 -20.20 5.23 14.47
C PRO A 60 -18.88 5.03 15.24
N LYS A 61 -18.16 6.12 15.54
CA LYS A 61 -16.81 6.07 16.16
C LYS A 61 -16.77 5.31 17.49
N ASP A 62 -17.79 5.47 18.33
CA ASP A 62 -17.95 4.76 19.60
C ASP A 62 -18.00 3.23 19.39
N ARG A 63 -18.70 2.78 18.35
CA ARG A 63 -18.78 1.36 17.99
C ARG A 63 -17.49 0.85 17.36
N GLN A 64 -16.80 1.67 16.56
CA GLN A 64 -15.49 1.32 16.03
C GLN A 64 -14.48 1.08 17.15
N THR A 65 -14.39 1.97 18.13
CA THR A 65 -13.47 1.82 19.27
C THR A 65 -13.72 0.51 20.03
N ALA A 66 -14.98 0.17 20.32
CA ALA A 66 -15.30 -1.08 21.00
C ALA A 66 -14.84 -2.32 20.21
N VAL A 67 -15.00 -2.31 18.88
CA VAL A 67 -14.55 -3.42 18.02
C VAL A 67 -13.02 -3.49 17.95
N THR A 68 -12.34 -2.35 17.89
CA THR A 68 -10.87 -2.29 17.89
C THR A 68 -10.29 -2.90 19.17
N THR A 69 -10.84 -2.57 20.34
CA THR A 69 -10.39 -3.16 21.61
C THR A 69 -10.49 -4.70 21.62
N ILE A 70 -11.55 -5.26 21.03
CA ILE A 70 -11.73 -6.71 20.92
C ILE A 70 -10.69 -7.33 19.98
N LEU A 71 -10.43 -6.68 18.84
CA LEU A 71 -9.42 -7.11 17.89
C LEU A 71 -8.01 -7.08 18.52
N ASP A 72 -7.69 -6.03 19.27
CA ASP A 72 -6.40 -5.90 19.95
C ASP A 72 -6.18 -7.04 20.96
N MET A 73 -7.21 -7.38 21.75
CA MET A 73 -7.15 -8.53 22.66
C MET A 73 -6.91 -9.85 21.90
N ALA A 74 -7.61 -10.06 20.80
CA ALA A 74 -7.44 -11.27 19.99
C ALA A 74 -6.03 -11.38 19.38
N LEU A 75 -5.46 -10.25 18.95
CA LEU A 75 -4.12 -10.19 18.33
C LEU A 75 -3.00 -10.35 19.35
N GLN A 76 -3.14 -9.84 20.58
CA GLN A 76 -2.17 -10.04 21.67
C GLN A 76 -1.95 -11.52 22.01
N HIS A 77 -2.96 -12.37 21.82
CA HIS A 77 -2.85 -13.81 22.05
C HIS A 77 -2.24 -14.59 20.87
N SER A 78 -2.06 -13.95 19.70
CA SER A 78 -1.55 -14.63 18.49
C SER A 78 -0.02 -14.59 18.38
N THR A 79 0.67 -13.72 19.11
CA THR A 79 2.14 -13.56 19.07
C THR A 79 2.86 -14.42 20.12
N LYS A 80 2.38 -15.63 20.38
CA LYS A 80 3.05 -16.59 21.29
C LYS A 80 3.53 -17.82 20.54
#